data_AF-A0A409YND4-F1
#
_entry.id   AF-A0A409YND4-F1
#
_cell.length_a   1.000
_cell.length_b   1.000
_cell.length_c   1.000
_cell.angle_alpha   90.00
_cell.angle_beta   90.00
_cell.angle_gamma   90.00
#
_symmetry.space_group_name_H-M   'P 1'
#
loop_
_entity.id
_entity.type
_entity.pdbx_description
1 polymer ?
#
loop_
_entity_poly.entity_id
_entity_poly.type
_entity_poly.pdbx_seq_one_letter_code
_entity_poly.pdbx_strand_id
1 'polypeptide(L)'
;MAPRLRVLAGTSASTMHPITDLVNTGTPHPLRSSVFEGSIIAYIKGFTDEHGNPRDSEYFHRSDREGVTWSIQVQGRFLVPFSSDDILFGNTFDKPLKLPWGTSAVLKFMNYIDPTLDHDLGSTTKPWALSPLVSTMPHMTHQRISLPDNTANDITSSPRTEAMSSTPFPPKTSLKDSTPDLYLTLVDESDDTASLSSGSSSASVSSKHSASSSSSSRLSSKSWRRKKRELRWDEKIAGLKNLNAGDSSKRRAYFASREKRKEVVFGPQDIITTDFCYGFISFAPSLALQLPGGLSFDLIKYWDGQPVRFVCCQRKGSRAAGEASTLDEEEDGDSDDPWGRVFWCIAIEIADDDD
;
A
#
# COMPACT_ATOMS: atom_id res chain seq x y z
N MET A 1 -31.02 -12.83 -11.42
CA MET A 1 -30.55 -11.53 -11.93
C MET A 1 -29.16 -11.29 -11.34
N ALA A 2 -28.32 -10.48 -12.00
CA ALA A 2 -27.06 -10.06 -11.38
C ALA A 2 -27.38 -9.26 -10.10
N PRO A 3 -26.57 -9.40 -9.03
CA PRO A 3 -26.76 -8.60 -7.82
C PRO A 3 -26.60 -7.12 -8.16
N ARG A 4 -27.44 -6.28 -7.54
CA ARG A 4 -27.25 -4.83 -7.53
C ARG A 4 -26.15 -4.50 -6.55
N LEU A 5 -25.26 -3.60 -6.92
CA LEU A 5 -24.07 -3.30 -6.12
C LEU A 5 -24.05 -1.82 -5.75
N ARG A 6 -23.75 -1.56 -4.48
CA ARG A 6 -23.34 -0.26 -3.97
C ARG A 6 -21.83 -0.28 -3.70
N VAL A 7 -21.15 0.80 -4.04
CA VAL A 7 -19.71 0.93 -3.82
C VAL A 7 -19.43 2.18 -3.02
N LEU A 8 -18.65 2.06 -1.94
CA LEU A 8 -18.26 3.17 -1.09
C LEU A 8 -16.74 3.29 -1.06
N ALA A 9 -16.21 4.50 -0.92
CA ALA A 9 -14.78 4.74 -0.73
C ALA A 9 -14.52 5.85 0.30
N GLY A 10 -13.36 5.82 0.94
CA GLY A 10 -12.97 6.85 1.90
C GLY A 10 -11.58 6.63 2.49
N THR A 11 -11.21 7.48 3.46
CA THR A 11 -9.96 7.37 4.22
C THR A 11 -10.13 6.75 5.60
N SER A 12 -11.36 6.36 5.97
CA SER A 12 -11.70 5.61 7.18
C SER A 12 -12.92 4.72 6.90
N ALA A 13 -13.01 3.59 7.59
CA ALA A 13 -14.15 2.67 7.47
C ALA A 13 -15.48 3.30 7.95
N SER A 14 -15.43 4.29 8.84
CA SER A 14 -16.62 4.96 9.38
C SER A 14 -17.10 6.15 8.55
N THR A 15 -16.27 6.69 7.65
CA THR A 15 -16.54 7.92 6.89
C THR A 15 -16.48 7.70 5.37
N MET A 16 -16.84 6.50 4.92
CA MET A 16 -16.88 6.18 3.50
C MET A 16 -18.08 6.85 2.82
N HIS A 17 -17.91 7.30 1.59
CA HIS A 17 -18.95 7.93 0.79
C HIS A 17 -19.34 7.02 -0.37
N PRO A 18 -20.63 6.95 -0.76
CA PRO A 18 -21.04 6.27 -1.98
C PRO A 18 -20.32 6.85 -3.21
N ILE A 19 -19.80 5.96 -4.06
CA ILE A 19 -19.15 6.26 -5.34
C ILE A 19 -19.72 5.38 -6.49
N THR A 20 -20.89 4.77 -6.26
CA THR A 20 -21.56 3.87 -7.20
C THR A 20 -21.74 4.50 -8.59
N ASP A 21 -22.05 5.79 -8.63
CA ASP A 21 -22.19 6.61 -9.84
C ASP A 21 -20.88 6.75 -10.64
N LEU A 22 -19.72 6.58 -9.99
CA LEU A 22 -18.40 6.69 -10.61
C LEU A 22 -17.83 5.35 -11.11
N VAL A 23 -18.32 4.21 -10.60
CA VAL A 23 -17.87 2.86 -11.00
C VAL A 23 -17.95 2.71 -12.52
N ASN A 24 -16.95 2.11 -13.17
CA ASN A 24 -16.91 1.91 -14.62
C ASN A 24 -16.90 3.19 -15.50
N THR A 25 -16.89 4.40 -14.94
CA THR A 25 -16.88 5.65 -15.73
C THR A 25 -15.46 6.14 -16.08
N GLY A 26 -14.45 5.68 -15.33
CA GLY A 26 -13.10 6.26 -15.40
C GLY A 26 -12.96 7.60 -14.67
N THR A 27 -14.00 8.08 -13.99
CA THR A 27 -13.94 9.30 -13.18
C THR A 27 -13.41 8.96 -11.78
N PRO A 28 -12.29 9.58 -11.33
CA PRO A 28 -11.73 9.32 -10.02
C PRO A 28 -12.53 9.96 -8.87
N HIS A 29 -12.62 9.25 -7.75
CA HIS A 29 -13.05 9.79 -6.47
C HIS A 29 -11.83 10.27 -5.66
N PRO A 30 -11.80 11.53 -5.16
CA PRO A 30 -10.68 12.03 -4.38
C PRO A 30 -10.61 11.43 -2.97
N LEU A 31 -9.39 11.13 -2.50
CA LEU A 31 -9.11 10.66 -1.15
C LEU A 31 -8.20 11.68 -0.46
N ARG A 32 -8.59 12.18 0.72
CA ARG A 32 -7.82 13.18 1.47
C ARG A 32 -7.93 12.95 2.97
N SER A 33 -6.78 12.85 3.63
CA SER A 33 -6.64 12.83 5.08
C SER A 33 -5.41 13.64 5.51
N SER A 34 -5.10 13.65 6.81
CA SER A 34 -3.88 14.27 7.34
C SER A 34 -2.59 13.58 6.86
N VAL A 35 -2.65 12.29 6.51
CA VAL A 35 -1.47 11.45 6.19
C VAL A 35 -1.44 10.92 4.76
N PHE A 36 -2.54 11.05 4.00
CA PHE A 36 -2.63 10.55 2.64
C PHE A 36 -3.45 11.48 1.75
N GLU A 37 -3.00 11.66 0.51
CA GLU A 37 -3.80 12.28 -0.54
C GLU A 37 -3.71 11.48 -1.83
N GLY A 38 -4.82 11.37 -2.54
CA GLY A 38 -4.90 10.56 -3.73
C GLY A 38 -6.26 10.55 -4.39
N SER A 39 -6.49 9.54 -5.21
CA SER A 39 -7.72 9.29 -5.94
C SER A 39 -7.90 7.80 -6.17
N ILE A 40 -9.15 7.34 -6.21
CA ILE A 40 -9.52 5.94 -6.37
C ILE A 40 -10.56 5.77 -7.49
N ILE A 41 -10.45 4.66 -8.22
CA ILE A 41 -11.40 4.23 -9.25
C ILE A 41 -11.69 2.74 -9.06
N ALA A 42 -12.92 2.33 -9.34
CA ALA A 42 -13.33 0.93 -9.37
C ALA A 42 -13.89 0.56 -10.74
N TYR A 43 -13.46 -0.60 -11.23
CA TYR A 43 -14.06 -1.26 -12.38
C TYR A 43 -14.61 -2.62 -11.95
N ILE A 44 -15.86 -2.92 -12.30
CA ILE A 44 -16.52 -4.19 -11.99
C ILE A 44 -17.20 -4.73 -13.25
N LYS A 45 -16.85 -5.94 -13.69
CA LYS A 45 -17.40 -6.52 -14.91
C LYS A 45 -18.82 -7.03 -14.65
N GLY A 46 -19.75 -6.69 -15.54
CA GLY A 46 -21.17 -7.01 -15.35
C GLY A 46 -21.82 -6.21 -14.21
N PHE A 47 -21.25 -5.04 -13.87
CA PHE A 47 -21.77 -4.17 -12.83
C PHE A 47 -23.19 -3.71 -13.13
N THR A 48 -24.02 -3.75 -12.10
CA THR A 48 -25.38 -3.24 -12.07
C THR A 48 -25.51 -2.39 -10.81
N ASP A 49 -25.91 -1.12 -10.96
CA ASP A 49 -26.07 -0.22 -9.81
C ASP A 49 -27.30 -0.56 -8.94
N GLU A 50 -27.47 0.21 -7.88
CA GLU A 50 -28.55 0.12 -6.88
C GLU A 50 -29.94 0.26 -7.52
N HIS A 51 -30.03 0.90 -8.69
CA HIS A 51 -31.27 1.11 -9.44
C HIS A 51 -31.48 0.07 -10.55
N GLY A 52 -30.57 -0.90 -10.69
CA GLY A 52 -30.65 -1.92 -11.72
C GLY A 52 -30.07 -1.51 -13.08
N ASN A 53 -29.38 -0.36 -13.17
CA ASN A 53 -28.77 0.08 -14.42
C ASN A 53 -27.42 -0.60 -14.62
N PRO A 54 -27.23 -1.34 -15.73
CA PRO A 54 -25.94 -1.92 -16.05
C PRO A 54 -24.97 -0.84 -16.52
N ARG A 55 -23.69 -0.99 -16.17
CA ARG A 55 -22.62 -0.15 -16.72
C ARG A 55 -21.42 -0.99 -17.09
N ASP A 56 -20.91 -0.81 -18.30
CA ASP A 56 -19.71 -1.47 -18.80
C ASP A 56 -18.53 -0.48 -18.88
N SER A 57 -17.30 -1.00 -19.01
CA SER A 57 -16.08 -0.18 -19.11
C SER A 57 -15.16 -0.72 -20.20
N GLU A 58 -14.55 0.21 -20.96
CA GLU A 58 -13.47 -0.09 -21.92
C GLU A 58 -12.31 -0.87 -21.29
N TYR A 59 -12.08 -0.70 -19.99
CA TYR A 59 -11.05 -1.42 -19.23
C TYR A 59 -11.08 -2.94 -19.44
N PHE A 60 -12.26 -3.56 -19.51
CA PHE A 60 -12.43 -5.01 -19.67
C PHE A 60 -12.27 -5.51 -21.11
N HIS A 61 -12.18 -4.60 -22.07
CA HIS A 61 -12.03 -4.91 -23.50
C HIS A 61 -10.57 -4.76 -23.96
N ARG A 62 -9.67 -4.35 -23.07
CA ARG A 62 -8.23 -4.29 -23.35
C ARG A 62 -7.65 -5.70 -23.41
N SER A 63 -6.84 -5.96 -24.43
CA SER A 63 -6.22 -7.28 -24.63
C SER A 63 -5.33 -7.71 -23.46
N ASP A 64 -4.69 -6.75 -22.77
CA ASP A 64 -3.84 -7.03 -21.60
C ASP A 64 -4.60 -7.08 -20.27
N ARG A 65 -5.94 -7.02 -20.32
CA ARG A 65 -6.87 -7.24 -19.21
C ARG A 65 -7.83 -8.40 -19.48
N GLU A 66 -7.50 -9.25 -20.46
CA GLU A 66 -8.28 -10.46 -20.72
C GLU A 66 -8.36 -11.33 -19.45
N GLY A 67 -9.57 -11.81 -19.16
CA GLY A 67 -9.85 -12.60 -17.95
C GLY A 67 -10.01 -11.78 -16.66
N VAL A 68 -9.68 -10.49 -16.64
CA VAL A 68 -9.93 -9.63 -15.47
C VAL A 68 -11.43 -9.35 -15.33
N THR A 69 -11.94 -9.46 -14.10
CA THR A 69 -13.36 -9.29 -13.78
C THR A 69 -13.63 -8.11 -12.86
N TRP A 70 -12.59 -7.56 -12.24
CA TRP A 70 -12.66 -6.34 -11.42
C TRP A 70 -11.28 -5.70 -11.28
N SER A 71 -11.26 -4.42 -10.93
CA SER A 71 -10.06 -3.64 -10.67
C SER A 71 -10.35 -2.53 -9.67
N ILE A 72 -9.43 -2.33 -8.73
CA ILE A 72 -9.38 -1.15 -7.86
C ILE A 72 -8.08 -0.43 -8.16
N GLN A 73 -8.18 0.79 -8.69
CA GLN A 73 -7.03 1.64 -9.01
C GLN A 73 -6.92 2.76 -8.00
N VAL A 74 -5.71 3.02 -7.51
CA VAL A 74 -5.42 4.14 -6.62
C VAL A 74 -4.17 4.86 -7.11
N GLN A 75 -4.22 6.18 -7.18
CA GLN A 75 -3.03 7.02 -7.31
C GLN A 75 -2.97 7.97 -6.11
N GLY A 76 -1.82 8.06 -5.45
CA GLY A 76 -1.65 8.98 -4.34
C GLY A 76 -0.25 8.99 -3.77
N ARG A 77 -0.08 9.74 -2.68
CA ARG A 77 1.16 9.83 -1.92
C ARG A 77 0.87 9.96 -0.43
N PHE A 78 1.83 9.56 0.38
CA PHE A 78 1.79 9.78 1.82
C PHE A 78 2.29 11.19 2.15
N LEU A 79 1.60 11.87 3.06
CA LEU A 79 1.95 13.24 3.49
C LEU A 79 2.99 13.25 4.62
N VAL A 80 3.30 12.08 5.18
CA VAL A 80 4.39 11.83 6.12
C VAL A 80 5.14 10.54 5.73
N PRO A 81 6.39 10.35 6.17
CA PRO A 81 7.17 9.17 5.79
C PRO A 81 6.65 7.88 6.43
N PHE A 82 6.43 6.85 5.61
CA PHE A 82 6.07 5.49 6.04
C PHE A 82 7.02 4.45 5.44
N SER A 83 7.45 3.49 6.26
CA SER A 83 8.15 2.32 5.75
C SER A 83 7.23 1.48 4.86
N SER A 84 7.75 0.97 3.75
CA SER A 84 6.98 0.05 2.92
C SER A 84 6.64 -1.27 3.63
N ASP A 85 7.31 -1.60 4.75
CA ASP A 85 6.96 -2.75 5.60
C ASP A 85 5.64 -2.55 6.36
N ASP A 86 5.31 -1.29 6.60
CA ASP A 86 4.19 -0.87 7.43
C ASP A 86 2.97 -0.46 6.62
N ILE A 87 3.08 -0.38 5.30
CA ILE A 87 1.95 -0.11 4.41
C ILE A 87 1.40 -1.46 3.94
N LEU A 88 0.25 -1.82 4.49
CA LEU A 88 -0.45 -3.05 4.16
C LEU A 88 -1.63 -2.76 3.25
N PHE A 89 -2.00 -3.76 2.46
CA PHE A 89 -3.21 -3.76 1.66
C PHE A 89 -3.83 -5.15 1.64
N GLY A 90 -5.16 -5.20 1.63
CA GLY A 90 -5.90 -6.45 1.50
C GLY A 90 -7.33 -6.31 1.98
N ASN A 91 -7.89 -7.36 2.56
CA ASN A 91 -9.28 -7.42 2.98
C ASN A 91 -9.43 -7.43 4.50
N THR A 92 -10.48 -6.75 4.98
CA THR A 92 -10.89 -6.71 6.38
C THR A 92 -12.38 -6.98 6.47
N PHE A 93 -12.82 -7.67 7.51
CA PHE A 93 -14.21 -8.06 7.69
C PHE A 93 -14.67 -7.62 9.09
N ASP A 94 -15.88 -7.06 9.17
CA ASP A 94 -16.46 -6.60 10.43
C ASP A 94 -17.09 -7.74 11.24
N LYS A 95 -17.34 -8.88 10.57
CA LYS A 95 -17.99 -10.06 11.16
C LYS A 95 -17.27 -11.35 10.74
N PRO A 96 -17.38 -12.43 11.52
CA PRO A 96 -16.80 -13.73 11.20
C PRO A 96 -17.22 -14.25 9.83
N LEU A 97 -16.29 -14.86 9.10
CA LEU A 97 -16.57 -15.46 7.79
C LEU A 97 -17.06 -16.91 7.93
N LYS A 98 -18.08 -17.27 7.14
CA LYS A 98 -18.45 -18.68 6.95
C LYS A 98 -17.58 -19.29 5.86
N LEU A 99 -16.50 -19.95 6.24
CA LEU A 99 -15.57 -20.50 5.25
C LEU A 99 -16.14 -21.77 4.57
N PRO A 100 -16.02 -21.92 3.23
CA PRO A 100 -16.54 -23.06 2.51
C PRO A 100 -15.79 -24.36 2.85
N TRP A 101 -16.44 -25.50 2.68
CA TRP A 101 -15.75 -26.80 2.67
C TRP A 101 -14.66 -26.77 1.58
N GLY A 102 -13.40 -26.91 1.98
CA GLY A 102 -12.24 -26.74 1.08
C GLY A 102 -11.45 -25.44 1.27
N THR A 103 -11.65 -24.67 2.35
CA THR A 103 -10.86 -23.48 2.71
C THR A 103 -9.35 -23.67 2.53
N SER A 104 -8.80 -24.84 2.87
CA SER A 104 -7.37 -25.10 2.72
C SER A 104 -6.87 -24.98 1.28
N ALA A 105 -7.72 -25.26 0.27
CA ALA A 105 -7.38 -25.03 -1.14
C ALA A 105 -7.40 -23.53 -1.49
N VAL A 106 -8.38 -22.78 -0.98
CA VAL A 106 -8.47 -21.31 -1.14
C VAL A 106 -7.26 -20.63 -0.48
N LEU A 107 -6.88 -21.01 0.74
CA LEU A 107 -5.71 -20.47 1.44
C LEU A 107 -4.41 -20.78 0.69
N LYS A 108 -4.24 -22.02 0.20
CA LYS A 108 -3.08 -22.36 -0.63
C LYS A 108 -3.03 -21.55 -1.91
N PHE A 109 -4.17 -21.31 -2.54
CA PHE A 109 -4.26 -20.47 -3.73
C PHE A 109 -3.91 -19.01 -3.42
N MET A 110 -4.44 -18.45 -2.33
CA MET A 110 -4.11 -17.10 -1.87
C MET A 110 -2.60 -16.95 -1.62
N ASN A 111 -1.98 -17.92 -0.94
CA ASN A 111 -0.53 -17.93 -0.71
C ASN A 111 0.30 -18.16 -1.98
N TYR A 112 -0.24 -18.89 -2.95
CA TYR A 112 0.40 -19.06 -4.26
C TYR A 112 0.41 -17.76 -5.05
N ILE A 113 -0.70 -17.01 -5.03
CA ILE A 113 -0.79 -15.70 -5.67
C ILE A 113 0.08 -14.68 -4.89
N ASP A 114 -0.02 -14.65 -3.58
CA ASP A 114 0.73 -13.72 -2.72
C ASP A 114 1.37 -14.47 -1.53
N PRO A 115 2.66 -14.83 -1.64
CA PRO A 115 3.39 -15.51 -0.57
C PRO A 115 3.62 -14.64 0.68
N THR A 116 3.37 -13.34 0.59
CA THR A 116 3.53 -12.39 1.71
C THR A 116 2.22 -12.06 2.41
N LEU A 117 1.12 -12.67 1.96
CA LEU A 117 -0.17 -12.53 2.59
C LEU A 117 -0.17 -13.17 3.98
N ASP A 118 -0.53 -12.37 4.97
CA ASP A 118 -0.84 -12.83 6.31
C ASP A 118 -2.35 -12.71 6.53
N HIS A 119 -2.91 -13.58 7.35
CA HIS A 119 -4.36 -13.61 7.51
C HIS A 119 -4.80 -14.23 8.83
N ASP A 120 -5.96 -13.77 9.31
CA ASP A 120 -6.75 -14.44 10.35
C ASP A 120 -8.20 -14.59 9.86
N LEU A 121 -8.37 -15.29 8.73
CA LEU A 121 -9.71 -15.56 8.18
C LEU A 121 -10.59 -16.44 9.09
N GLY A 122 -9.99 -17.11 10.08
CA GLY A 122 -10.69 -17.92 11.08
C GLY A 122 -11.13 -17.16 12.32
N SER A 123 -10.83 -15.85 12.42
CA SER A 123 -11.20 -15.01 13.55
C SER A 123 -12.70 -15.06 13.85
N THR A 124 -13.04 -15.17 15.13
CA THR A 124 -14.42 -15.14 15.63
C THR A 124 -14.94 -13.71 15.87
N THR A 125 -14.13 -12.69 15.59
CA THR A 125 -14.51 -11.28 15.70
C THR A 125 -14.36 -10.57 14.37
N LYS A 126 -13.13 -10.23 13.97
CA LYS A 126 -12.80 -9.44 12.78
C LYS A 126 -11.77 -10.16 11.93
N PRO A 127 -12.21 -10.99 10.97
CA PRO A 127 -11.32 -11.63 10.02
C PRO A 127 -10.57 -10.63 9.15
N TRP A 128 -9.38 -11.00 8.68
CA TRP A 128 -8.59 -10.18 7.76
C TRP A 128 -7.61 -11.03 6.96
N ALA A 129 -7.19 -10.48 5.82
CA ALA A 129 -6.10 -10.98 5.00
C ALA A 129 -5.36 -9.77 4.41
N LEU A 130 -4.14 -9.51 4.87
CA LEU A 130 -3.38 -8.32 4.57
C LEU A 130 -1.96 -8.68 4.14
N SER A 131 -1.43 -7.94 3.18
CA SER A 131 -0.09 -8.13 2.62
C SER A 131 0.59 -6.79 2.43
N PRO A 132 1.93 -6.70 2.45
CA PRO A 132 2.62 -5.45 2.11
C PRO A 132 2.20 -4.96 0.73
N LEU A 133 1.81 -3.69 0.63
CA LEU A 133 1.30 -3.09 -0.61
C LEU A 133 2.26 -3.28 -1.78
N VAL A 134 3.56 -3.10 -1.54
CA VAL A 134 4.63 -3.26 -2.54
C VAL A 134 4.78 -4.69 -3.07
N SER A 135 4.32 -5.68 -2.33
CA SER A 135 4.41 -7.11 -2.69
C SER A 135 3.14 -7.61 -3.36
N THR A 136 1.98 -7.21 -2.85
CA THR A 136 0.69 -7.76 -3.25
C THR A 136 0.23 -7.26 -4.61
N MET A 137 0.47 -5.98 -4.92
CA MET A 137 -0.06 -5.33 -6.11
C MET A 137 0.39 -6.02 -7.41
N PRO A 138 -0.54 -6.46 -8.29
CA PRO A 138 -0.19 -7.06 -9.56
C PRO A 138 0.36 -6.01 -10.54
N HIS A 139 -0.11 -4.77 -10.46
CA HIS A 139 0.47 -3.64 -11.19
C HIS A 139 0.64 -2.46 -10.25
N MET A 140 1.86 -1.90 -10.23
CA MET A 140 2.16 -0.72 -9.47
C MET A 140 3.26 0.07 -10.18
N THR A 141 3.12 1.39 -10.14
CA THR A 141 4.15 2.33 -10.54
C THR A 141 4.55 3.23 -9.39
N HIS A 142 5.83 3.59 -9.35
CA HIS A 142 6.36 4.60 -8.45
C HIS A 142 7.08 5.67 -9.26
N GLN A 143 6.79 6.93 -8.95
CA GLN A 143 7.46 8.09 -9.50
C GLN A 143 7.79 9.05 -8.38
N ARG A 144 9.01 9.59 -8.40
CA ARG A 144 9.40 10.65 -7.46
C ARG A 144 9.22 12.01 -8.11
N ILE A 145 8.46 12.90 -7.46
CA ILE A 145 8.31 14.29 -7.89
C ILE A 145 9.37 15.18 -7.22
N SER A 146 9.91 16.12 -7.99
CA SER A 146 10.74 17.20 -7.44
C SER A 146 9.86 18.20 -6.71
N LEU A 147 10.28 18.65 -5.53
CA LEU A 147 9.67 19.84 -4.93
C LEU A 147 10.16 21.07 -5.71
N PRO A 148 9.32 22.05 -6.02
CA PRO A 148 9.78 23.29 -6.62
C PRO A 148 10.81 23.94 -5.69
N ASP A 149 11.98 24.29 -6.25
CA ASP A 149 12.99 25.06 -5.52
C ASP A 149 12.34 26.37 -5.03
N ASN A 150 12.47 26.63 -3.73
CA ASN A 150 11.92 27.81 -3.07
C ASN A 150 12.77 29.07 -3.40
N THR A 151 13.02 29.33 -4.68
CA THR A 151 13.83 30.45 -5.19
C THR A 151 13.05 31.41 -6.10
N ALA A 152 11.72 31.43 -6.02
CA ALA A 152 10.92 32.51 -6.57
C ALA A 152 9.79 32.89 -5.63
N ASN A 153 9.87 34.11 -5.08
CA ASN A 153 8.75 34.82 -4.47
C ASN A 153 7.64 34.96 -5.52
N ASP A 154 6.66 34.07 -5.54
CA ASP A 154 5.37 34.38 -6.13
C ASP A 154 4.23 33.87 -5.24
N ILE A 155 3.59 34.81 -4.56
CA ILE A 155 2.52 34.57 -3.59
C ILE A 155 1.22 34.48 -4.39
N THR A 156 0.97 33.42 -5.17
CA THR A 156 -0.40 33.13 -5.64
C THR A 156 -0.67 31.70 -6.16
N SER A 157 -0.24 30.63 -5.48
CA SER A 157 -0.92 29.32 -5.57
C SER A 157 -0.35 28.33 -4.56
N SER A 158 -1.20 27.51 -3.95
CA SER A 158 -0.78 26.45 -3.03
C SER A 158 0.00 25.36 -3.79
N PRO A 159 1.28 25.07 -3.46
CA PRO A 159 2.13 24.10 -4.18
C PRO A 159 1.65 22.64 -4.12
N ARG A 160 0.66 22.33 -3.27
CA ARG A 160 0.19 20.96 -3.01
C ARG A 160 -0.50 20.32 -4.22
N THR A 161 -1.15 21.10 -5.08
CA THR A 161 -2.05 20.57 -6.12
C THR A 161 -1.35 20.33 -7.47
N GLU A 162 -0.29 21.07 -7.80
CA GLU A 162 0.31 21.02 -9.15
C GLU A 162 1.15 19.75 -9.40
N ALA A 163 1.80 19.18 -8.38
CA ALA A 163 2.70 18.05 -8.59
C ALA A 163 1.98 16.73 -8.93
N MET A 164 0.81 16.46 -8.31
CA MET A 164 -0.08 15.35 -8.70
C MET A 164 -0.71 15.55 -10.08
N SER A 165 -0.82 16.79 -10.58
CA SER A 165 -1.43 17.06 -11.90
C SER A 165 -0.57 16.59 -13.09
N SER A 166 0.72 16.28 -12.86
CA SER A 166 1.65 15.92 -13.93
C SER A 166 1.46 14.50 -14.47
N THR A 167 0.86 13.60 -13.69
CA THR A 167 0.51 12.24 -14.13
C THR A 167 -1.00 12.09 -14.24
N PRO A 168 -1.56 11.87 -15.45
CA PRO A 168 -3.00 11.73 -15.59
C PRO A 168 -3.49 10.45 -14.89
N PHE A 169 -4.59 10.57 -14.15
CA PHE A 169 -5.30 9.46 -13.51
C PHE A 169 -6.80 9.51 -13.88
N PRO A 170 -7.40 8.40 -14.36
CA PRO A 170 -6.78 7.11 -14.61
C PRO A 170 -5.75 7.14 -15.76
N PRO A 171 -4.80 6.20 -15.79
CA PRO A 171 -3.90 6.06 -16.94
C PRO A 171 -4.70 5.73 -18.21
N LYS A 172 -4.34 6.35 -19.34
CA LYS A 172 -4.97 6.10 -20.65
C LYS A 172 -4.77 4.67 -21.15
N THR A 173 -3.73 4.00 -20.68
CA THR A 173 -3.41 2.61 -21.00
C THR A 173 -3.39 1.77 -19.73
N SER A 174 -3.48 0.46 -19.84
CA SER A 174 -3.38 -0.43 -18.67
C SER A 174 -2.08 -0.18 -17.90
N LEU A 175 -2.20 -0.12 -16.58
CA LEU A 175 -1.05 0.09 -15.70
C LEU A 175 -0.14 -1.14 -15.79
N LYS A 176 1.15 -0.90 -15.99
CA LYS A 176 2.21 -1.92 -15.94
C LYS A 176 3.09 -1.69 -14.72
N ASP A 177 3.88 -2.70 -14.38
CA ASP A 177 4.90 -2.57 -13.36
C ASP A 177 5.97 -1.54 -13.78
N SER A 178 6.20 -0.49 -13.00
CA SER A 178 7.30 0.44 -13.31
C SER A 178 7.74 1.22 -12.07
N THR A 179 8.94 0.93 -11.58
CA THR A 179 9.47 1.51 -10.34
C THR A 179 10.87 2.11 -10.54
N PRO A 180 11.09 2.93 -11.59
CA PRO A 180 12.42 3.43 -11.96
C PRO A 180 13.06 4.24 -10.84
N ASP A 181 12.26 5.00 -10.10
CA ASP A 181 12.70 5.96 -9.08
C ASP A 181 12.72 5.37 -7.67
N LEU A 182 12.36 4.09 -7.52
CA LEU A 182 12.16 3.50 -6.20
C LEU A 182 13.44 3.49 -5.36
N TYR A 183 14.60 3.45 -5.99
CA TYR A 183 15.90 3.58 -5.30
C TYR A 183 16.11 4.93 -4.61
N LEU A 184 15.36 5.98 -4.99
CA LEU A 184 15.40 7.30 -4.34
C LEU A 184 14.66 7.33 -3.00
N THR A 185 13.92 6.27 -2.67
CA THR A 185 13.20 6.11 -1.39
C THR A 185 14.04 5.45 -0.29
N LEU A 186 15.29 5.08 -0.60
CA LEU A 186 16.15 4.37 0.33
C LEU A 186 16.54 5.25 1.54
N VAL A 187 16.43 4.69 2.75
CA VAL A 187 16.82 5.37 4.00
C VAL A 187 18.31 5.23 4.28
N ASP A 188 19.05 6.35 4.30
CA ASP A 188 20.47 6.30 4.68
C ASP A 188 20.64 5.91 6.15
N GLU A 189 21.32 4.80 6.41
CA GLU A 189 21.72 4.37 7.76
C GLU A 189 22.80 5.28 8.37
N SER A 190 23.12 6.41 7.72
CA SER A 190 23.99 7.45 8.27
C SER A 190 23.28 8.40 9.22
N ASP A 191 21.95 8.40 9.26
CA ASP A 191 21.11 9.29 10.09
C ASP A 191 20.75 8.70 11.46
N ASP A 192 21.60 7.80 11.98
CA ASP A 192 21.70 7.62 13.43
C ASP A 192 22.17 8.98 13.99
N THR A 193 21.21 9.80 14.38
CA THR A 193 21.41 10.97 15.23
C THR A 193 22.16 10.52 16.47
N ALA A 194 23.49 10.61 16.41
CA ALA A 194 24.35 10.73 17.56
C ALA A 194 24.07 12.11 18.19
N SER A 195 22.88 12.28 18.75
CA SER A 195 22.56 13.40 19.63
C SER A 195 23.38 13.22 20.90
N LEU A 196 24.58 13.79 20.86
CA LEU A 196 25.17 14.65 21.89
C LEU A 196 24.70 14.34 23.33
N SER A 197 25.38 13.41 23.98
CA SER A 197 25.61 13.47 25.42
C SER A 197 27.11 13.45 25.71
N SER A 198 27.86 14.40 25.12
CA SER A 198 29.12 14.83 25.71
C SER A 198 28.79 15.79 26.86
N GLY A 199 28.37 15.21 27.98
CA GLY A 199 28.31 15.90 29.26
C GLY A 199 29.72 16.33 29.64
N SER A 200 29.98 17.63 29.51
CA SER A 200 31.17 18.28 30.04
C SER A 200 31.07 18.28 31.57
N SER A 201 31.81 17.40 32.23
CA SER A 201 32.15 17.53 33.65
C SER A 201 33.65 17.83 33.77
N SER A 202 33.91 19.04 34.27
CA SER A 202 35.20 19.62 34.54
C SER A 202 35.89 18.99 35.76
N ALA A 203 37.21 18.83 35.62
CA ALA A 203 38.28 18.82 36.64
C ALA A 203 38.40 17.62 37.61
N SER A 204 39.54 16.91 37.52
CA SER A 204 40.66 17.09 38.47
C SER A 204 41.93 16.32 38.07
N VAL A 205 43.06 16.81 38.60
CA VAL A 205 44.48 16.58 38.28
C VAL A 205 45.04 15.20 38.67
N SER A 206 46.19 14.84 38.04
CA SER A 206 47.19 13.78 38.36
C SER A 206 47.02 12.51 37.49
N SER A 207 48.02 11.88 36.88
CA SER A 207 49.48 11.87 37.01
C SER A 207 50.12 11.27 35.74
N LYS A 208 51.40 11.58 35.50
CA LYS A 208 52.24 11.11 34.39
C LYS A 208 52.37 9.58 34.37
N HIS A 209 52.13 8.94 33.23
CA HIS A 209 52.87 7.75 32.78
C HIS A 209 52.85 7.66 31.24
N SER A 210 54.04 7.43 30.68
CA SER A 210 54.35 7.20 29.28
C SER A 210 53.85 5.83 28.80
N ALA A 211 53.14 5.79 27.68
CA ALA A 211 53.06 4.62 26.81
C ALA A 211 52.85 5.05 25.35
N SER A 212 53.82 4.69 24.52
CA SER A 212 53.77 4.77 23.06
C SER A 212 52.82 3.72 22.48
N SER A 213 52.28 4.04 21.29
CA SER A 213 51.66 3.17 20.28
C SER A 213 50.15 2.88 20.35
N SER A 214 49.45 3.34 19.30
CA SER A 214 48.42 2.63 18.51
C SER A 214 47.28 3.53 18.00
N SER A 215 47.59 4.72 17.47
CA SER A 215 46.61 5.57 16.77
C SER A 215 46.37 5.16 15.30
N SER A 216 47.10 4.19 14.76
CA SER A 216 47.02 3.79 13.34
C SER A 216 45.99 2.69 13.02
N SER A 217 45.49 1.93 14.00
CA SER A 217 44.53 0.83 13.75
C SER A 217 43.06 1.29 13.73
N ARG A 218 42.73 2.43 14.36
CA ARG A 218 41.36 2.98 14.43
C ARG A 218 40.92 3.71 13.15
N LEU A 219 41.87 4.24 12.36
CA LEU A 219 41.59 4.91 11.09
C LEU A 219 41.34 3.90 9.96
N SER A 220 42.11 2.80 9.94
CA SER A 220 41.91 1.69 9.00
C SER A 220 40.53 1.05 9.17
N SER A 221 40.15 0.67 10.40
CA SER A 221 38.85 0.01 10.66
C SER A 221 37.63 0.89 10.32
N LYS A 222 37.73 2.22 10.46
CA LYS A 222 36.68 3.16 10.03
C LYS A 222 36.57 3.27 8.50
N SER A 223 37.70 3.28 7.79
CA SER A 223 37.73 3.28 6.32
C SER A 223 37.11 2.01 5.73
N TRP A 224 37.46 0.84 6.27
CA TRP A 224 36.88 -0.44 5.85
C TRP A 224 35.37 -0.52 6.11
N ARG A 225 34.88 0.00 7.25
CA ARG A 225 33.45 0.07 7.56
C ARG A 225 32.68 0.97 6.59
N ARG A 226 33.25 2.14 6.26
CA ARG A 226 32.66 3.06 5.27
C ARG A 226 32.57 2.41 3.88
N LYS A 227 33.66 1.80 3.42
CA LYS A 227 33.68 1.10 2.12
C LYS A 227 32.69 -0.07 2.07
N LYS A 228 32.57 -0.85 3.16
CA LYS A 228 31.57 -1.92 3.25
C LYS A 228 30.14 -1.38 3.19
N ARG A 229 29.88 -0.22 3.79
CA ARG A 229 28.58 0.46 3.77
C ARG A 229 28.26 0.97 2.37
N GLU A 230 29.19 1.64 1.69
CA GLU A 230 29.06 2.09 0.30
C GLU A 230 28.76 0.92 -0.66
N LEU A 231 29.46 -0.21 -0.51
CA LEU A 231 29.17 -1.42 -1.30
C LEU A 231 27.75 -1.96 -1.07
N ARG A 232 27.29 -1.98 0.20
CA ARG A 232 25.92 -2.39 0.52
C ARG A 232 24.89 -1.40 -0.04
N TRP A 233 25.20 -0.10 -0.04
CA TRP A 233 24.38 0.95 -0.65
C TRP A 233 24.22 0.74 -2.16
N ASP A 234 25.31 0.52 -2.86
CA ASP A 234 25.31 0.24 -4.29
C ASP A 234 24.52 -1.04 -4.61
N GLU A 235 24.62 -2.07 -3.77
CA GLU A 235 23.85 -3.31 -3.91
C GLU A 235 22.33 -3.07 -3.75
N LYS A 236 21.91 -2.24 -2.77
CA LYS A 236 20.50 -1.87 -2.60
C LYS A 236 19.97 -1.13 -3.83
N ILE A 237 20.72 -0.14 -4.32
CA ILE A 237 20.37 0.64 -5.53
C ILE A 237 20.27 -0.28 -6.74
N ALA A 238 21.26 -1.15 -6.95
CA ALA A 238 21.25 -2.10 -8.06
C ALA A 238 20.04 -3.05 -7.99
N GLY A 239 19.73 -3.55 -6.79
CA GLY A 239 18.55 -4.39 -6.55
C GLY A 239 17.24 -3.72 -6.95
N LEU A 240 17.02 -2.46 -6.55
CA LEU A 240 15.81 -1.72 -6.89
C LEU A 240 15.75 -1.32 -8.37
N LYS A 241 16.87 -0.93 -8.97
CA LYS A 241 16.94 -0.64 -10.41
C LYS A 241 16.60 -1.86 -11.28
N ASN A 242 16.94 -3.06 -10.81
CA ASN A 242 16.61 -4.32 -11.49
C ASN A 242 15.11 -4.67 -11.46
N LEU A 243 14.29 -3.98 -10.66
CA LEU A 243 12.83 -4.17 -10.63
C LEU A 243 12.11 -3.49 -11.79
N ASN A 244 12.77 -2.58 -12.51
CA ASN A 244 12.16 -1.72 -13.53
C ASN A 244 11.73 -2.44 -14.84
N ALA A 245 11.70 -3.77 -14.85
CA ALA A 245 11.51 -4.58 -16.05
C ALA A 245 10.03 -4.91 -16.38
N GLY A 246 9.04 -4.22 -15.82
CA GLY A 246 7.63 -4.53 -16.10
C GLY A 246 7.11 -5.81 -15.42
N ASP A 247 7.87 -6.35 -14.46
CA ASP A 247 7.65 -7.69 -13.90
C ASP A 247 7.31 -7.62 -12.41
N SER A 248 6.01 -7.72 -12.11
CA SER A 248 5.47 -7.77 -10.76
C SER A 248 6.02 -8.94 -9.95
N SER A 249 6.43 -10.05 -10.59
CA SER A 249 6.98 -11.22 -9.92
C SER A 249 8.34 -10.91 -9.30
N LYS A 250 9.20 -10.16 -10.00
CA LYS A 250 10.49 -9.69 -9.47
C LYS A 250 10.29 -8.73 -8.30
N ARG A 251 9.37 -7.78 -8.43
CA ARG A 251 9.03 -6.86 -7.33
C ARG A 251 8.54 -7.65 -6.11
N ARG A 252 7.58 -8.56 -6.28
CA ARG A 252 7.03 -9.39 -5.22
C ARG A 252 8.12 -10.24 -4.56
N ALA A 253 9.00 -10.86 -5.34
CA ALA A 253 10.11 -11.65 -4.82
C ALA A 253 11.10 -10.80 -4.00
N TYR A 254 11.41 -9.57 -4.46
CA TYR A 254 12.29 -8.64 -3.75
C TYR A 254 11.68 -8.20 -2.41
N PHE A 255 10.41 -7.79 -2.41
CA PHE A 255 9.72 -7.32 -1.20
C PHE A 255 9.13 -8.44 -0.33
N ALA A 256 9.36 -9.72 -0.70
CA ALA A 256 9.07 -10.85 0.19
C ALA A 256 9.85 -10.73 1.51
N SER A 257 11.10 -10.26 1.44
CA SER A 257 11.91 -9.98 2.63
C SER A 257 11.42 -8.73 3.35
N ARG A 258 11.24 -8.86 4.67
CA ARG A 258 10.90 -7.75 5.57
C ARG A 258 12.01 -6.72 5.62
N GLU A 259 13.26 -7.16 5.57
CA GLU A 259 14.45 -6.30 5.57
C GLU A 259 14.45 -5.40 4.32
N LYS A 260 14.13 -5.96 3.15
CA LYS A 260 14.01 -5.19 1.90
C LYS A 260 12.88 -4.18 1.93
N ARG A 261 11.76 -4.51 2.57
CA ARG A 261 10.66 -3.55 2.78
C ARG A 261 11.08 -2.38 3.68
N LYS A 262 11.81 -2.66 4.75
CA LYS A 262 12.30 -1.62 5.67
C LYS A 262 13.33 -0.67 5.05
N GLU A 263 14.01 -1.09 3.98
CA GLU A 263 14.95 -0.24 3.25
C GLU A 263 14.26 0.90 2.47
N VAL A 264 12.97 0.77 2.15
CA VAL A 264 12.19 1.72 1.34
C VAL A 264 11.21 2.49 2.21
N VAL A 265 11.25 3.84 2.13
CA VAL A 265 10.32 4.74 2.81
C VAL A 265 9.65 5.66 1.80
N PHE A 266 8.32 5.62 1.76
CA PHE A 266 7.51 6.50 0.93
C PHE A 266 7.11 7.75 1.70
N GLY A 267 7.16 8.91 1.06
CA GLY A 267 6.72 10.17 1.66
C GLY A 267 6.10 11.14 0.65
N PRO A 268 6.10 12.45 0.96
CA PRO A 268 5.41 13.47 0.15
C PRO A 268 5.90 13.62 -1.29
N GLN A 269 7.06 13.05 -1.64
CA GLN A 269 7.58 13.11 -2.99
C GLN A 269 7.26 11.86 -3.82
N ASP A 270 6.66 10.83 -3.22
CA ASP A 270 6.55 9.52 -3.83
C ASP A 270 5.11 9.26 -4.27
N ILE A 271 4.84 9.48 -5.56
CA ILE A 271 3.55 9.16 -6.17
C ILE A 271 3.54 7.66 -6.47
N ILE A 272 2.57 6.97 -5.89
CA ILE A 272 2.32 5.55 -6.12
C ILE A 272 1.02 5.45 -6.91
N THR A 273 1.02 4.72 -8.02
CA THR A 273 -0.21 4.31 -8.71
C THR A 273 -0.29 2.79 -8.68
N THR A 274 -1.42 2.24 -8.27
CA THR A 274 -1.66 0.80 -8.19
C THR A 274 -2.91 0.42 -8.98
N ASP A 275 -2.93 -0.80 -9.49
CA ASP A 275 -4.10 -1.43 -10.09
C ASP A 275 -4.19 -2.86 -9.54
N PHE A 276 -5.09 -3.05 -8.56
CA PHE A 276 -5.35 -4.33 -7.93
C PHE A 276 -6.50 -5.00 -8.69
N CYS A 277 -6.14 -5.90 -9.60
CA CYS A 277 -7.09 -6.52 -10.52
C CYS A 277 -6.85 -8.02 -10.68
N TYR A 278 -7.93 -8.79 -10.71
CA TYR A 278 -7.90 -10.24 -10.91
C TYR A 278 -9.14 -10.72 -11.65
N GLY A 279 -9.06 -11.96 -12.14
CA GLY A 279 -10.17 -12.69 -12.77
C GLY A 279 -10.85 -13.71 -11.85
N PHE A 280 -10.42 -13.81 -10.59
CA PHE A 280 -10.84 -14.90 -9.71
C PHE A 280 -12.19 -14.64 -9.04
N ILE A 281 -12.78 -13.46 -9.15
CA ILE A 281 -14.09 -13.14 -8.55
C ILE A 281 -15.01 -12.66 -9.67
N SER A 282 -16.09 -13.37 -9.94
CA SER A 282 -17.14 -12.89 -10.84
C SER A 282 -18.29 -12.30 -10.02
N PHE A 283 -18.82 -11.16 -10.45
CA PHE A 283 -19.98 -10.52 -9.81
C PHE A 283 -21.30 -10.83 -10.57
N ALA A 284 -21.22 -11.34 -11.80
CA ALA A 284 -22.38 -11.69 -12.63
C ALA A 284 -22.15 -13.02 -13.37
N PRO A 285 -23.19 -13.85 -13.61
CA PRO A 285 -24.59 -13.68 -13.17
C PRO A 285 -24.81 -13.95 -11.67
N SER A 286 -23.82 -14.49 -10.97
CA SER A 286 -23.80 -14.67 -9.51
C SER A 286 -22.40 -14.37 -8.96
N LEU A 287 -22.31 -14.00 -7.68
CA LEU A 287 -21.03 -13.78 -7.00
C LEU A 287 -20.31 -15.11 -6.75
N ALA A 288 -19.18 -15.32 -7.41
CA ALA A 288 -18.43 -16.58 -7.32
C ALA A 288 -16.92 -16.38 -7.34
N LEU A 289 -16.20 -17.22 -6.57
CA LEU A 289 -14.75 -17.35 -6.61
C LEU A 289 -14.36 -18.46 -7.59
N GLN A 290 -13.61 -18.10 -8.63
CA GLN A 290 -13.11 -18.99 -9.67
C GLN A 290 -11.62 -19.28 -9.40
N LEU A 291 -11.32 -20.54 -9.11
CA LEU A 291 -9.94 -21.02 -8.94
C LEU A 291 -9.45 -21.70 -10.24
N PRO A 292 -8.12 -21.74 -10.46
CA PRO A 292 -7.53 -22.50 -11.56
C PRO A 292 -7.99 -23.98 -11.54
N GLY A 293 -8.14 -24.56 -12.73
CA GLY A 293 -8.61 -25.95 -12.88
C GLY A 293 -10.13 -26.10 -12.90
N GLY A 294 -10.89 -25.01 -13.06
CA GLY A 294 -12.35 -25.04 -13.24
C GLY A 294 -13.16 -25.18 -11.94
N LEU A 295 -12.50 -25.06 -10.79
CA LEU A 295 -13.18 -25.04 -9.49
C LEU A 295 -13.86 -23.68 -9.29
N SER A 296 -15.16 -23.70 -8.96
CA SER A 296 -15.94 -22.50 -8.69
C SER A 296 -16.66 -22.63 -7.36
N PHE A 297 -16.50 -21.65 -6.49
CA PHE A 297 -17.18 -21.55 -5.21
C PHE A 297 -18.20 -20.42 -5.28
N ASP A 298 -19.47 -20.77 -5.11
CA ASP A 298 -20.55 -19.79 -4.99
C ASP A 298 -20.39 -19.03 -3.67
N LEU A 299 -19.95 -17.77 -3.76
CA LEU A 299 -19.68 -16.94 -2.57
C LEU A 299 -20.98 -16.52 -1.90
N ILE A 300 -22.11 -16.43 -2.62
CA ILE A 300 -23.41 -16.03 -2.05
C ILE A 300 -23.84 -16.97 -0.92
N LYS A 301 -23.53 -18.27 -1.02
CA LYS A 301 -23.87 -19.26 0.03
C LYS A 301 -23.14 -19.05 1.35
N TYR A 302 -22.00 -18.36 1.29
CA TYR A 302 -21.09 -18.14 2.41
C TYR A 302 -21.04 -16.67 2.83
N TRP A 303 -21.60 -15.80 2.00
CA TRP A 303 -21.66 -14.38 2.22
C TRP A 303 -22.91 -14.03 3.03
N ASP A 304 -22.70 -13.42 4.19
CA ASP A 304 -23.76 -12.97 5.10
C ASP A 304 -24.24 -11.54 4.80
N GLY A 305 -23.93 -11.02 3.61
CA GLY A 305 -24.26 -9.65 3.19
C GLY A 305 -23.32 -8.58 3.73
N GLN A 306 -22.26 -8.94 4.48
CA GLN A 306 -21.32 -7.94 4.98
C GLN A 306 -20.49 -7.31 3.83
N PRO A 307 -20.09 -6.04 3.90
CA PRO A 307 -19.34 -5.43 2.79
C PRO A 307 -18.01 -6.14 2.52
N VAL A 308 -17.67 -6.37 1.24
CA VAL A 308 -16.32 -6.78 0.86
C VAL A 308 -15.44 -5.54 0.88
N ARG A 309 -14.71 -5.35 1.97
CA ARG A 309 -13.84 -4.19 2.16
C ARG A 309 -12.41 -4.49 1.76
N PHE A 310 -11.84 -3.63 0.92
CA PHE A 310 -10.42 -3.55 0.65
C PHE A 310 -9.86 -2.33 1.39
N VAL A 311 -8.76 -2.53 2.12
CA VAL A 311 -8.18 -1.52 3.01
C VAL A 311 -6.69 -1.42 2.77
N CYS A 312 -6.21 -0.20 2.56
CA CYS A 312 -4.81 0.13 2.76
C CYS A 312 -4.64 0.74 4.14
N CYS A 313 -3.81 0.12 4.97
CA CYS A 313 -3.67 0.48 6.37
C CYS A 313 -2.23 0.35 6.84
N GLN A 314 -1.95 0.95 7.98
CA GLN A 314 -0.69 0.78 8.68
C GLN A 314 -0.64 -0.57 9.37
N ARG A 315 0.54 -1.19 9.44
CA ARG A 315 0.80 -2.35 10.28
C ARG A 315 0.58 -1.99 11.76
N LYS A 316 -0.20 -2.80 12.48
CA LYS A 316 -0.44 -2.59 13.92
C LYS A 316 0.88 -2.53 14.70
N GLY A 317 0.99 -1.53 15.58
CA GLY A 317 2.17 -1.29 16.41
C GLY A 317 3.36 -0.61 15.71
N SER A 318 3.24 -0.25 14.43
CA SER A 318 4.20 0.66 13.78
C SER A 318 3.87 2.12 14.12
N ARG A 319 4.88 2.99 14.17
CA ARG A 319 4.76 4.45 14.32
C ARG A 319 5.33 5.13 13.09
N ALA A 320 4.72 6.22 12.63
CA ALA A 320 5.29 7.01 11.54
C ALA A 320 6.61 7.67 11.99
N ALA A 321 7.55 7.83 11.07
CA ALA A 321 8.81 8.50 11.38
C ALA A 321 8.55 10.01 11.60
N GLY A 322 8.73 10.48 12.84
CA GLY A 322 8.59 11.90 13.20
C GLY A 322 7.34 12.26 14.03
N GLU A 323 6.50 11.29 14.40
CA GLU A 323 5.41 11.53 15.35
C GLU A 323 5.95 11.70 16.78
N ALA A 324 6.13 12.96 17.17
CA ALA A 324 6.08 13.33 18.58
C ALA A 324 4.71 12.91 19.15
N SER A 325 4.69 12.47 20.41
CA SER A 325 3.56 11.86 21.12
C SER A 325 2.35 12.78 21.39
N THR A 326 2.06 13.74 20.52
CA THR A 326 1.15 14.86 20.82
C THR A 326 0.20 15.24 19.69
N LEU A 327 0.04 14.42 18.64
CA LEU A 327 -1.04 14.61 17.66
C LEU A 327 -2.07 13.49 17.84
N ASP A 328 -3.17 13.88 18.46
CA ASP A 328 -4.49 13.26 18.49
C ASP A 328 -4.50 11.72 18.47
N GLU A 329 -4.28 11.14 19.66
CA GLU A 329 -4.70 9.79 20.04
C GLU A 329 -6.23 9.55 19.86
N GLU A 330 -6.97 10.56 19.37
CA GLU A 330 -8.42 10.55 19.20
C GLU A 330 -8.90 9.95 17.87
N GLU A 331 -8.06 9.88 16.81
CA GLU A 331 -8.44 9.16 15.56
C GLU A 331 -8.05 7.68 15.56
N ASP A 332 -6.99 7.31 16.30
CA ASP A 332 -6.59 5.92 16.55
C ASP A 332 -7.29 5.40 17.82
N GLY A 333 -8.58 5.70 17.96
CA GLY A 333 -9.36 5.32 19.13
C GLY A 333 -9.39 3.81 19.30
N ASP A 334 -8.54 3.30 20.21
CA ASP A 334 -8.60 2.02 20.91
C ASP A 334 -9.38 0.91 20.19
N SER A 335 -9.09 0.72 18.90
CA SER A 335 -9.79 -0.29 18.12
C SER A 335 -9.01 -1.57 18.34
N ASP A 336 -9.70 -2.59 18.84
CA ASP A 336 -9.20 -3.97 18.94
C ASP A 336 -8.88 -4.58 17.55
N ASP A 337 -8.87 -3.76 16.49
CA ASP A 337 -8.59 -4.17 15.12
C ASP A 337 -7.16 -4.68 15.01
N PRO A 338 -6.92 -5.75 14.24
CA PRO A 338 -5.59 -6.30 14.04
C PRO A 338 -4.71 -5.47 13.10
N TRP A 339 -5.25 -4.41 12.49
CA TRP A 339 -4.54 -3.42 11.68
C TRP A 339 -4.49 -2.05 12.38
N GLY A 340 -3.57 -1.18 11.96
CA GLY A 340 -3.48 0.21 12.43
C GLY A 340 -4.30 1.18 11.58
N ARG A 341 -3.94 2.47 11.63
CA ARG A 341 -4.57 3.55 10.86
C ARG A 341 -4.90 3.18 9.42
N VAL A 342 -6.10 3.51 8.96
CA VAL A 342 -6.50 3.38 7.55
C VAL A 342 -5.98 4.57 6.76
N PHE A 343 -5.32 4.30 5.63
CA PHE A 343 -4.93 5.33 4.66
C PHE A 343 -6.06 5.59 3.67
N TRP A 344 -6.65 4.49 3.18
CA TRP A 344 -7.83 4.50 2.31
C TRP A 344 -8.50 3.12 2.30
N CYS A 345 -9.77 3.10 1.97
CA CYS A 345 -10.55 1.89 1.81
C CYS A 345 -11.64 2.03 0.75
N ILE A 346 -12.06 0.90 0.21
CA ILE A 346 -13.21 0.77 -0.69
C ILE A 346 -14.02 -0.47 -0.29
N ALA A 347 -15.33 -0.35 -0.32
CA ALA A 347 -16.27 -1.40 0.06
C ALA A 347 -17.23 -1.65 -1.09
N ILE A 348 -17.47 -2.92 -1.39
CA ILE A 348 -18.48 -3.36 -2.35
C ILE A 348 -19.51 -4.16 -1.58
N GLU A 349 -20.77 -3.78 -1.68
CA GLU A 349 -21.89 -4.43 -1.00
C GLU A 349 -23.06 -4.64 -1.94
N ILE A 350 -23.92 -5.61 -1.62
CA ILE A 350 -25.19 -5.78 -2.32
C ILE A 350 -26.11 -4.64 -1.90
N ALA A 351 -26.74 -3.98 -2.86
CA ALA A 351 -27.87 -3.11 -2.58
C ALA A 351 -29.11 -4.00 -2.36
N ASP A 352 -29.74 -3.89 -1.19
CA ASP A 352 -31.01 -4.55 -0.91
C ASP A 352 -32.12 -3.97 -1.80
N ASP A 353 -33.15 -4.78 -2.10
CA ASP A 353 -34.30 -4.34 -2.91
C ASP A 353 -35.25 -3.37 -2.18
N ASP A 354 -34.97 -3.03 -0.91
CA ASP A 354 -35.91 -2.38 0.03
C ASP A 354 -35.61 -0.90 0.40
N ASP A 355 -34.62 -0.24 -0.24
CA ASP A 355 -34.36 1.21 -0.03
C ASP A 355 -35.06 2.13 -1.07
#